data_AF-A0A645BN80-F1
#
_entry.id   AF-A0A645BN80-F1
#
_cell.length_a   1.000
_cell.length_b   1.000
_cell.length_c   1.000
_cell.angle_alpha   90.00
_cell.angle_beta   90.00
_cell.angle_gamma   90.00
#
_symmetry.space_group_name_H-M   'P 1'
#
loop_
_entity.id
_entity.type
_entity.pdbx_description
1 polymer ?
#
loop_
_entity_poly.entity_id
_entity_poly.type
_entity_poly.pdbx_seq_one_letter_code
_entity_poly.pdbx_strand_id
1 'polypeptide(L)'
;MALDTLEVLFSGFQNEAILRSELRRLFRWLKDRGVTAIVTGERGETSLTRYGLEEYVADCVIFLDNRMEEQIATRRLRIIKYRGSKHGTNEYPFMIEEDGISVLPITSLSLEHEASTERISTGIQRLDTMLGGKGYYRGSTILISGTAGTGKTSFAAQFCKAACERGERCLYFAFEESPGQIIRNMRSVGIDLQPYLDSGLMEIHASRPMAYGLEMHLITMRKLLDIFKPDIVVIDPMSNLTNVGTQGDVRLMLTRLIDHLKLKNITTICTSLVEHENTGGINAEGISSIMDTWINLRFFENSNERNRGISVIKSRGMGHSNQIREYLLTDHGIEIKNVYLGPSGNLLMGSSRAVQEAEEISEVVAQKQEADRKKRELENKLKSLDAQISILSSEFEMQKEELDKLSSEDELRNKALANSRNKIAHMRKADKS
;
A
#
# COMPACT_ATOMS: atom_id res chain seq x y z
N MET A 1 -41.88 -23.01 -19.96
CA MET A 1 -42.22 -24.43 -19.65
C MET A 1 -40.94 -25.16 -19.32
N ALA A 2 -40.92 -26.01 -18.28
CA ALA A 2 -39.77 -26.85 -17.96
C ALA A 2 -40.18 -28.32 -18.12
N LEU A 3 -39.41 -29.09 -18.90
CA LEU A 3 -39.53 -30.53 -19.05
C LEU A 3 -38.32 -31.16 -18.37
N ASP A 4 -38.56 -31.83 -17.25
CA ASP A 4 -37.51 -32.51 -16.52
C ASP A 4 -37.39 -33.96 -17.00
N THR A 5 -36.17 -34.35 -17.35
CA THR A 5 -35.75 -35.68 -17.79
C THR A 5 -36.53 -36.18 -19.01
N LEU A 6 -36.14 -35.66 -20.18
CA LEU A 6 -36.69 -36.05 -21.47
C LEU A 6 -36.66 -37.57 -21.69
N GLU A 7 -35.65 -38.26 -21.16
CA GLU A 7 -35.45 -39.70 -21.27
C GLU A 7 -36.58 -40.50 -20.63
N VAL A 8 -37.20 -40.01 -19.55
CA VAL A 8 -38.34 -40.68 -18.91
C VAL A 8 -39.52 -40.77 -19.87
N LEU A 9 -39.79 -39.68 -20.61
CA LEU A 9 -40.88 -39.61 -21.59
C LEU A 9 -40.69 -40.58 -22.76
N PHE A 10 -39.44 -40.89 -23.12
CA PHE A 10 -39.12 -41.71 -24.28
C PHE A 10 -38.46 -43.05 -23.94
N SER A 11 -38.44 -43.43 -22.67
CA SER A 11 -37.87 -44.69 -22.17
C SER A 11 -38.45 -45.94 -22.82
N GLY A 12 -39.68 -45.86 -23.34
CA GLY A 12 -40.34 -46.95 -24.09
C GLY A 12 -39.88 -47.12 -25.54
N PHE A 13 -39.07 -46.21 -26.08
CA PHE A 13 -38.59 -46.29 -27.46
C PHE A 13 -37.15 -46.85 -27.51
N GLN A 14 -36.98 -48.01 -28.13
CA GLN A 14 -35.65 -48.60 -28.35
C GLN A 14 -35.01 -48.16 -29.68
N ASN A 15 -35.77 -47.56 -30.59
CA ASN A 15 -35.29 -47.15 -31.91
C ASN A 15 -34.97 -45.63 -31.93
N GLU A 16 -33.69 -45.32 -32.11
CA GLU A 16 -33.15 -43.95 -32.18
C GLU A 16 -33.78 -43.09 -33.29
N ALA A 17 -34.16 -43.68 -34.42
CA ALA A 17 -34.78 -42.93 -35.51
C ALA A 17 -36.20 -42.45 -35.15
N ILE A 18 -36.96 -43.29 -34.43
CA ILE A 18 -38.29 -42.95 -33.94
C ILE A 18 -38.17 -41.86 -32.87
N LEU A 19 -37.25 -42.04 -31.91
CA LEU A 19 -36.93 -41.05 -30.89
C LEU A 19 -36.62 -39.68 -31.50
N ARG A 20 -35.73 -39.63 -32.50
CA ARG A 20 -35.37 -38.38 -33.20
C ARG A 20 -36.56 -37.72 -33.90
N SER A 21 -37.48 -38.52 -34.44
CA SER A 21 -38.69 -38.01 -35.10
C SER A 21 -39.63 -37.37 -34.09
N GLU A 22 -39.87 -38.05 -32.96
CA GLU A 22 -40.74 -37.59 -31.89
C GLU A 22 -40.19 -36.35 -31.19
N LEU A 23 -38.88 -36.31 -30.92
CA LEU A 23 -38.21 -35.12 -30.39
C LEU A 23 -38.36 -33.90 -31.31
N ARG A 24 -38.16 -34.09 -32.62
CA ARG A 24 -38.39 -33.03 -33.61
C ARG A 24 -39.84 -32.58 -33.64
N ARG A 25 -40.79 -33.50 -33.50
CA ARG A 25 -42.23 -33.18 -33.46
C ARG A 25 -42.57 -32.36 -32.22
N LEU A 26 -42.10 -32.77 -31.05
CA LEU A 26 -42.29 -32.05 -29.79
C LEU A 26 -41.71 -30.64 -29.86
N PHE A 27 -40.47 -30.49 -30.31
CA PHE A 27 -39.78 -29.19 -30.30
C PHE A 27 -40.40 -28.22 -31.32
N ARG A 28 -40.83 -28.71 -32.50
CA ARG A 28 -41.60 -27.89 -33.45
C ARG A 28 -42.93 -27.45 -32.86
N TRP A 29 -43.68 -28.38 -32.23
CA TRP A 29 -44.95 -28.05 -31.61
C TRP A 29 -44.80 -26.96 -30.54
N LEU A 30 -43.74 -27.02 -29.73
CA LEU A 30 -43.44 -25.97 -28.74
C LEU A 30 -43.12 -24.62 -29.38
N LYS A 31 -42.36 -24.65 -30.48
CA LYS A 31 -41.98 -23.47 -31.24
C LYS A 31 -43.19 -22.81 -31.92
N ASP A 32 -44.07 -23.60 -32.52
CA ASP A 32 -45.30 -23.13 -33.17
C ASP A 32 -46.27 -22.50 -32.16
N ARG A 33 -46.22 -22.95 -30.90
CA ARG A 33 -46.98 -22.38 -29.78
C ARG A 33 -46.33 -21.13 -29.17
N GLY A 34 -45.12 -20.75 -29.59
CA GLY A 34 -44.38 -19.61 -29.05
C GLY A 34 -43.92 -19.81 -27.59
N VAL A 35 -43.77 -21.06 -27.14
CA VAL A 35 -43.41 -21.36 -25.75
C VAL A 35 -41.89 -21.49 -25.61
N THR A 36 -41.29 -20.72 -24.71
CA THR A 36 -39.92 -20.95 -24.27
C THR A 36 -39.88 -22.19 -23.37
N ALA A 37 -39.21 -23.24 -23.85
CA ALA A 37 -39.07 -24.50 -23.14
C ALA A 37 -37.62 -24.72 -22.68
N ILE A 38 -37.46 -25.13 -21.42
CA ILE A 38 -36.21 -25.67 -20.88
C ILE A 38 -36.42 -27.18 -20.77
N VAL A 39 -35.47 -27.94 -21.31
CA VAL A 39 -35.51 -29.40 -21.33
C VAL A 39 -34.22 -29.89 -20.68
N THR A 40 -34.33 -30.75 -19.66
CA THR A 40 -33.16 -31.42 -19.07
C THR A 40 -33.00 -32.81 -19.71
N GLY A 41 -31.74 -33.20 -19.89
CA GLY A 41 -31.35 -34.51 -20.42
C GLY A 41 -30.12 -35.03 -19.69
N GLU A 42 -30.01 -36.35 -19.61
CA GLU A 42 -28.92 -37.04 -18.95
C GLU A 42 -27.74 -37.24 -19.90
N ARG A 43 -26.52 -37.15 -19.37
CA ARG A 43 -25.29 -37.33 -20.15
C ARG A 43 -25.11 -38.79 -20.56
N GLY A 44 -24.77 -39.02 -21.84
CA GLY A 44 -24.38 -40.34 -22.35
C GLY A 44 -22.91 -40.66 -22.10
N GLU A 45 -22.52 -41.93 -22.24
CA GLU A 45 -21.12 -42.35 -22.05
C GLU A 45 -20.15 -41.70 -23.06
N THR A 46 -20.62 -41.43 -24.28
CA THR A 46 -19.80 -40.93 -25.41
C THR A 46 -20.31 -39.64 -26.06
N SER A 47 -21.51 -39.18 -25.71
CA SER A 47 -22.17 -38.01 -26.31
C SER A 47 -22.72 -37.05 -25.23
N LEU A 48 -23.07 -35.80 -25.59
CA LEU A 48 -23.50 -34.80 -24.61
C LEU A 48 -24.80 -35.21 -23.91
N THR A 49 -25.62 -36.02 -24.56
CA THR A 49 -26.87 -36.59 -24.06
C THR A 49 -26.89 -38.10 -24.30
N ARG A 50 -27.74 -38.86 -23.60
CA ARG A 50 -27.77 -40.33 -23.65
C ARG A 50 -27.81 -40.93 -25.06
N TYR A 51 -28.53 -40.29 -25.98
CA TYR A 51 -28.66 -40.74 -27.38
C TYR A 51 -27.92 -39.83 -28.37
N GLY A 52 -27.35 -38.69 -27.94
CA GLY A 52 -26.65 -37.74 -28.82
C GLY A 52 -27.52 -37.10 -29.90
N LEU A 53 -28.84 -37.12 -29.75
CA LEU A 53 -29.79 -36.66 -30.78
C LEU A 53 -30.42 -35.31 -30.42
N GLU A 54 -30.63 -35.10 -29.12
CA GLU A 54 -31.23 -33.94 -28.48
C GLU A 54 -30.43 -32.67 -28.81
N GLU A 55 -29.11 -32.77 -28.76
CA GLU A 55 -28.17 -31.68 -29.02
C GLU A 55 -28.27 -31.13 -30.44
N TYR A 56 -28.74 -31.89 -31.44
CA TYR A 56 -28.88 -31.39 -32.82
C TYR A 56 -30.20 -30.65 -33.04
N VAL A 57 -31.25 -31.06 -32.32
CA VAL A 57 -32.61 -30.56 -32.50
C VAL A 57 -32.85 -29.28 -31.69
N ALA A 58 -32.17 -29.11 -30.55
CA ALA A 58 -32.32 -27.92 -29.72
C ALA A 58 -31.81 -26.64 -30.42
N ASP A 59 -32.43 -25.49 -30.12
CA ASP A 59 -31.94 -24.18 -30.57
C ASP A 59 -30.80 -23.65 -29.68
N CYS A 60 -30.83 -23.98 -28.37
CA CYS A 60 -29.77 -23.70 -27.40
C CYS A 60 -29.40 -24.98 -26.64
N VAL A 61 -28.11 -25.21 -26.39
CA VAL A 61 -27.61 -26.32 -25.56
C VAL A 61 -26.70 -25.77 -24.48
N ILE A 62 -27.07 -26.03 -23.24
CA ILE A 62 -26.31 -25.70 -22.04
C ILE A 62 -25.81 -27.02 -21.44
N PHE A 63 -24.50 -27.14 -21.32
CA PHE A 63 -23.84 -28.30 -20.75
C PHE A 63 -23.47 -28.02 -19.29
N LEU A 64 -23.90 -28.89 -18.37
CA LEU A 64 -23.56 -28.84 -16.97
C LEU A 64 -22.64 -30.02 -16.65
N ASP A 65 -21.52 -29.73 -16.00
CA ASP A 65 -20.49 -30.71 -15.66
C ASP A 65 -20.14 -30.58 -14.17
N ASN A 66 -19.79 -31.71 -13.55
CA ASN A 66 -19.28 -31.73 -12.19
C ASN A 66 -17.98 -32.54 -12.19
N ARG A 67 -16.84 -31.86 -12.11
CA ARG A 67 -15.53 -32.52 -12.10
C ARG A 67 -15.01 -32.64 -10.68
N MET A 68 -14.46 -33.80 -10.37
CA MET A 68 -13.70 -34.04 -9.15
C MET A 68 -12.22 -34.05 -9.49
N GLU A 69 -11.50 -33.00 -9.10
CA GLU A 69 -10.04 -32.89 -9.23
C GLU A 69 -9.48 -32.72 -7.82
N GLU A 70 -8.48 -33.55 -7.45
CA GLU A 70 -7.82 -33.48 -6.13
C GLU A 70 -8.79 -33.44 -4.93
N GLN A 71 -9.88 -34.20 -5.00
CA GLN A 71 -10.98 -34.25 -4.00
C GLN A 71 -11.83 -32.98 -3.89
N ILE A 72 -11.63 -31.99 -4.76
CA ILE A 72 -12.47 -30.78 -4.85
C ILE A 72 -13.47 -30.97 -6.00
N ALA A 73 -14.76 -30.89 -5.68
CA ALA A 73 -15.83 -30.92 -6.67
C ALA A 73 -16.08 -29.52 -7.22
N THR A 74 -15.96 -29.34 -8.53
CA THR A 74 -16.22 -28.08 -9.22
C THR A 74 -17.33 -28.25 -10.27
N ARG A 75 -18.42 -27.49 -10.11
CA ARG A 75 -19.54 -27.45 -11.04
C ARG A 75 -19.31 -26.41 -12.13
N ARG A 76 -19.51 -26.77 -13.39
CA ARG A 76 -19.24 -25.93 -14.56
C ARG A 76 -20.41 -25.94 -15.53
N LEU A 77 -20.68 -24.79 -16.13
CA LEU A 77 -21.72 -24.52 -17.10
C LEU A 77 -21.07 -24.03 -18.38
N ARG A 78 -21.44 -24.59 -19.52
CA ARG A 78 -20.96 -24.13 -20.83
C ARG A 78 -22.12 -24.03 -21.81
N ILE A 79 -22.18 -22.93 -22.55
CA ILE A 79 -23.12 -22.83 -23.68
C ILE A 79 -22.42 -23.45 -24.90
N ILE A 80 -22.91 -24.60 -25.35
CA ILE A 80 -22.37 -25.32 -26.52
C ILE A 80 -22.85 -24.66 -27.82
N LYS A 81 -24.11 -24.23 -27.83
CA LYS A 81 -24.69 -23.49 -28.94
C LYS A 81 -25.84 -22.61 -28.50
N TYR A 82 -26.04 -21.54 -29.25
CA TYR A 82 -27.23 -20.69 -29.18
C TYR A 82 -27.51 -20.16 -30.59
N ARG A 83 -28.47 -20.77 -31.30
CA ARG A 83 -28.84 -20.33 -32.65
C ARG A 83 -29.42 -18.92 -32.61
N GLY A 84 -28.88 -18.02 -33.43
CA GLY A 84 -29.36 -16.64 -33.55
C GLY A 84 -28.83 -15.66 -32.50
N SER A 85 -27.94 -16.07 -31.59
CA SER A 85 -27.34 -15.18 -30.59
C SER A 85 -25.84 -15.45 -30.39
N LYS A 86 -25.08 -14.41 -30.07
CA LYS A 86 -23.70 -14.56 -29.59
C LYS A 86 -23.72 -15.11 -28.17
N HIS A 87 -22.80 -16.02 -27.86
CA HIS A 87 -22.64 -16.61 -26.53
C HIS A 87 -21.16 -16.83 -26.23
N GLY A 88 -20.83 -16.93 -24.94
CA GLY A 88 -19.48 -17.26 -24.51
C GLY A 88 -19.14 -18.73 -24.78
N THR A 89 -17.92 -18.99 -25.24
CA THR A 89 -17.46 -20.35 -25.60
C THR A 89 -16.81 -21.11 -24.44
N ASN A 90 -16.51 -20.41 -23.34
CA ASN A 90 -15.76 -20.93 -22.19
C ASN A 90 -16.66 -21.72 -21.24
N GLU A 91 -16.03 -22.51 -20.36
CA GLU A 91 -16.69 -23.12 -19.20
C GLU A 91 -16.77 -22.08 -18.08
N TYR A 92 -17.96 -21.89 -17.53
CA TYR A 92 -18.26 -20.97 -16.45
C TYR A 92 -18.56 -21.77 -15.17
N PRO A 93 -17.79 -21.60 -14.11
CA PRO A 93 -18.11 -22.21 -12.83
C PRO A 93 -19.43 -21.62 -12.30
N PHE A 94 -20.24 -22.48 -11.69
CA PHE A 94 -21.51 -22.07 -11.08
C PHE A 94 -21.72 -22.73 -9.74
N MET A 95 -22.52 -22.09 -8.89
CA MET A 95 -22.93 -22.62 -7.59
C MET A 95 -24.45 -22.78 -7.54
N ILE A 96 -24.89 -23.67 -6.65
CA ILE A 96 -26.29 -23.83 -6.29
C ILE A 96 -26.38 -23.48 -4.81
N GLU A 97 -27.21 -22.49 -4.51
CA GLU A 97 -27.36 -21.89 -3.20
C GLU A 97 -28.83 -21.91 -2.78
N GLU A 98 -29.13 -21.36 -1.60
CA GLU A 98 -30.51 -21.25 -1.11
C GLU A 98 -31.38 -20.37 -2.02
N ASP A 99 -30.80 -19.39 -2.70
CA ASP A 99 -31.50 -18.48 -3.64
C ASP A 99 -31.43 -18.93 -5.12
N GLY A 100 -30.76 -20.05 -5.42
CA GLY A 100 -30.74 -20.68 -6.74
C GLY A 100 -29.36 -20.84 -7.37
N ILE A 101 -29.27 -20.75 -8.70
CA ILE A 101 -28.02 -20.94 -9.46
C ILE A 101 -27.32 -19.59 -9.66
N SER A 102 -26.06 -19.50 -9.23
CA SER A 102 -25.20 -18.33 -9.45
C SER A 102 -24.07 -18.67 -10.43
N VAL A 103 -24.00 -17.93 -11.56
CA VAL A 103 -22.94 -18.07 -12.57
C VAL A 103 -22.11 -16.80 -12.58
N LEU A 104 -20.79 -16.92 -12.42
CA LEU A 104 -19.91 -15.76 -12.55
C LEU A 104 -19.42 -15.62 -13.99
N PRO A 105 -19.72 -14.51 -14.69
CA PRO A 105 -19.04 -14.23 -15.94
C PRO A 105 -17.53 -14.11 -15.69
N ILE A 106 -16.74 -14.61 -16.65
CA ILE A 106 -15.35 -14.21 -16.80
C ILE A 106 -15.38 -12.68 -16.95
N THR A 107 -14.51 -11.99 -16.21
CA THR A 107 -14.50 -10.53 -16.09
C THR A 107 -14.65 -9.84 -17.45
N SER A 108 -15.22 -8.63 -17.43
CA SER A 108 -15.33 -7.75 -18.58
C SER A 108 -14.00 -7.72 -19.35
N LEU A 109 -14.03 -8.13 -20.62
CA LEU A 109 -12.87 -8.18 -21.52
C LEU A 109 -12.22 -6.80 -21.77
N SER A 110 -12.85 -5.72 -21.30
CA SER A 110 -12.40 -4.34 -21.43
C SER A 110 -11.54 -3.90 -20.23
N LEU A 111 -10.32 -3.45 -20.51
CA LEU A 111 -9.38 -2.86 -19.55
C LEU A 111 -9.60 -1.34 -19.38
N GLU A 112 -10.85 -0.89 -19.43
CA GLU A 112 -11.24 0.53 -19.42
C GLU A 112 -11.68 0.96 -18.02
N HIS A 113 -10.76 0.99 -17.06
CA HIS A 113 -11.03 1.55 -15.73
C HIS A 113 -10.38 2.93 -15.59
N GLU A 114 -11.09 3.88 -15.00
CA GLU A 114 -10.54 5.18 -14.65
C GLU A 114 -9.56 5.04 -13.48
N ALA A 115 -8.33 5.51 -13.67
CA ALA A 115 -7.32 5.52 -12.62
C ALA A 115 -7.45 6.79 -11.77
N SER A 116 -7.66 6.63 -10.47
CA SER A 116 -7.69 7.77 -9.54
C SER A 116 -6.29 8.38 -9.39
N THR A 117 -6.23 9.71 -9.29
CA THR A 117 -5.00 10.45 -8.94
C THR A 117 -4.89 10.72 -7.44
N GLU A 118 -5.92 10.35 -6.67
CA GLU A 118 -5.97 10.53 -5.22
C GLU A 118 -4.91 9.67 -4.52
N ARG A 119 -4.25 10.25 -3.51
CA ARG A 119 -3.22 9.58 -2.73
C ARG A 119 -3.70 9.33 -1.31
N ILE A 120 -3.47 8.12 -0.80
CA ILE A 120 -3.87 7.68 0.53
C ILE A 120 -2.66 7.23 1.35
N SER A 121 -2.56 7.76 2.57
CA SER A 121 -1.46 7.42 3.48
C SER A 121 -1.49 5.95 3.88
N THR A 122 -0.31 5.35 3.92
CA THR A 122 -0.09 3.98 4.40
C THR A 122 -0.32 3.82 5.91
N GLY A 123 -0.42 4.93 6.67
CA GLY A 123 -0.38 4.91 8.12
C GLY A 123 1.03 4.82 8.71
N ILE A 124 2.05 4.77 7.86
CA ILE A 124 3.46 4.75 8.24
C ILE A 124 4.16 5.89 7.49
N GLN A 125 4.38 7.02 8.17
CA GLN A 125 4.92 8.24 7.55
C GLN A 125 6.20 7.99 6.74
N ARG A 126 7.08 7.12 7.25
CA ARG A 126 8.33 6.81 6.57
C ARG A 126 8.12 5.94 5.32
N LEU A 127 7.12 5.07 5.30
CA LEU A 127 6.73 4.34 4.09
C LEU A 127 6.10 5.28 3.07
N ASP A 128 5.27 6.23 3.52
CA ASP A 128 4.74 7.28 2.63
C ASP A 128 5.88 8.05 1.97
N THR A 129 6.93 8.39 2.73
CA THR A 129 8.14 9.04 2.19
C THR A 129 8.83 8.19 1.13
N MET A 130 8.92 6.86 1.34
CA MET A 130 9.45 5.93 0.33
C MET A 130 8.60 5.84 -0.93
N LEU A 131 7.36 6.33 -0.90
CA LEU A 131 6.40 6.33 -2.00
C LEU A 131 6.13 7.75 -2.54
N GLY A 132 7.05 8.70 -2.33
CA GLY A 132 6.88 10.09 -2.81
C GLY A 132 6.05 10.99 -1.88
N GLY A 133 5.96 10.63 -0.60
CA GLY A 133 5.45 11.44 0.50
C GLY A 133 3.96 11.31 0.82
N LYS A 134 3.18 10.61 -0.01
CA LYS A 134 1.70 10.60 0.11
C LYS A 134 1.07 9.19 0.20
N GLY A 135 1.87 8.13 0.21
CA GLY A 135 1.39 6.75 0.27
C GLY A 135 0.91 6.20 -1.09
N TYR A 136 -0.12 5.36 -1.11
CA TYR A 136 -0.60 4.67 -2.32
C TYR A 136 -1.54 5.54 -3.17
N TYR A 137 -1.85 5.10 -4.40
CA TYR A 137 -2.99 5.63 -5.15
C TYR A 137 -4.28 4.92 -4.70
N ARG A 138 -5.40 5.65 -4.63
CA ARG A 138 -6.71 5.01 -4.42
C ARG A 138 -7.03 4.08 -5.61
N GLY A 139 -7.59 2.91 -5.31
CA GLY A 139 -7.92 1.90 -6.32
C GLY A 139 -6.71 1.14 -6.88
N SER A 140 -5.52 1.35 -6.33
CA SER A 140 -4.32 0.60 -6.74
C SER A 140 -4.21 -0.75 -6.02
N THR A 141 -3.44 -1.65 -6.61
CA THR A 141 -3.11 -2.95 -6.01
C THR A 141 -1.67 -3.00 -5.50
N ILE A 142 -1.54 -3.39 -4.23
CA ILE A 142 -0.28 -3.44 -3.50
C ILE A 142 0.02 -4.88 -3.14
N LEU A 143 1.21 -5.36 -3.51
CA LEU A 143 1.74 -6.66 -3.10
C LEU A 143 2.81 -6.48 -2.02
N ILE A 144 2.64 -7.15 -0.88
CA ILE A 144 3.65 -7.25 0.17
C ILE A 144 4.17 -8.69 0.21
N SER A 145 5.39 -8.90 -0.30
CA SER A 145 6.01 -10.23 -0.34
C SER A 145 7.10 -10.37 0.71
N GLY A 146 7.29 -11.56 1.25
CA GLY A 146 8.39 -11.86 2.17
C GLY A 146 8.26 -13.21 2.85
N THR A 147 9.37 -13.70 3.42
CA THR A 147 9.41 -14.97 4.16
C THR A 147 8.52 -14.91 5.42
N ALA A 148 8.22 -16.05 6.04
CA ALA A 148 7.44 -16.09 7.27
C ALA A 148 8.10 -15.25 8.38
N GLY A 149 7.31 -14.54 9.19
CA GLY A 149 7.82 -13.72 10.29
C GLY A 149 8.40 -12.34 9.90
N THR A 150 8.36 -11.97 8.63
CA THR A 150 8.73 -10.62 8.12
C THR A 150 7.64 -9.56 8.29
N GLY A 151 6.59 -9.77 9.08
CA GLY A 151 5.62 -8.71 9.40
C GLY A 151 4.68 -8.26 8.27
N LYS A 152 4.49 -9.04 7.20
CA LYS A 152 3.54 -8.74 6.09
C LYS A 152 2.14 -8.38 6.61
N THR A 153 1.59 -9.22 7.48
CA THR A 153 0.30 -9.05 8.15
C THR A 153 0.25 -7.76 8.96
N SER A 154 1.35 -7.38 9.62
CA SER A 154 1.45 -6.12 10.38
C SER A 154 1.36 -4.91 9.47
N PHE A 155 2.03 -4.90 8.30
CA PHE A 155 1.90 -3.81 7.35
C PHE A 155 0.48 -3.71 6.77
N ALA A 156 -0.16 -4.84 6.46
CA ALA A 156 -1.53 -4.84 5.98
C ALA A 156 -2.53 -4.34 7.05
N ALA A 157 -2.38 -4.80 8.30
CA ALA A 157 -3.19 -4.36 9.43
C ALA A 157 -3.00 -2.87 9.75
N GLN A 158 -1.77 -2.37 9.69
CA GLN A 158 -1.49 -0.94 9.92
C GLN A 158 -2.19 -0.07 8.87
N PHE A 159 -2.25 -0.52 7.62
CA PHE A 159 -2.98 0.19 6.58
C PHE A 159 -4.49 0.18 6.81
N CYS A 160 -5.07 -0.96 7.22
CA CYS A 160 -6.48 -1.04 7.60
C CYS A 160 -6.80 -0.09 8.75
N LYS A 161 -5.97 -0.07 9.80
CA LYS A 161 -6.11 0.85 10.93
C LYS A 161 -6.15 2.30 10.44
N ALA A 162 -5.15 2.72 9.65
CA ALA A 162 -5.06 4.08 9.14
C ALA A 162 -6.24 4.46 8.22
N ALA A 163 -6.80 3.51 7.48
CA ALA A 163 -8.00 3.70 6.68
C ALA A 163 -9.25 3.84 7.54
N CYS A 164 -9.43 2.99 8.54
CA CYS A 164 -10.57 3.09 9.46
C CYS A 164 -10.51 4.38 10.30
N GLU A 165 -9.32 4.87 10.65
CA GLU A 165 -9.15 6.20 11.29
C GLU A 165 -9.65 7.36 10.40
N ARG A 166 -9.67 7.17 9.07
CA ARG A 166 -10.26 8.12 8.11
C ARG A 166 -11.75 7.89 7.87
N GLY A 167 -12.36 6.92 8.56
CA GLY A 167 -13.76 6.52 8.36
C GLY A 167 -13.99 5.62 7.14
N GLU A 168 -12.93 5.07 6.54
CA GLU A 168 -13.02 4.16 5.40
C GLU A 168 -13.30 2.73 5.85
N ARG A 169 -13.99 1.96 5.01
CA ARG A 169 -14.39 0.58 5.33
C ARG A 169 -13.36 -0.43 4.85
N CYS A 170 -12.95 -1.33 5.73
CA CYS A 170 -11.91 -2.33 5.48
C CYS A 170 -12.46 -3.75 5.54
N LEU A 171 -12.33 -4.51 4.45
CA LEU A 171 -12.64 -5.94 4.43
C LEU A 171 -11.35 -6.76 4.37
N TYR A 172 -11.17 -7.64 5.34
CA TYR A 172 -9.93 -8.40 5.51
C TYR A 172 -10.21 -9.90 5.31
N PHE A 173 -9.65 -10.49 4.26
CA PHE A 173 -9.69 -11.93 4.01
C PHE A 173 -8.47 -12.62 4.59
N ALA A 174 -8.67 -13.44 5.62
CA ALA A 174 -7.63 -14.18 6.29
C ALA A 174 -7.65 -15.67 5.88
N PHE A 175 -6.51 -16.17 5.41
CA PHE A 175 -6.35 -17.55 4.95
C PHE A 175 -5.41 -18.40 5.83
N GLU A 176 -4.85 -17.82 6.87
CA GLU A 176 -3.88 -18.48 7.76
C GLU A 176 -4.31 -18.44 9.23
N GLU A 177 -4.65 -17.24 9.72
CA GLU A 177 -4.96 -16.99 11.14
C GLU A 177 -6.46 -16.71 11.35
N SER A 178 -6.96 -17.03 12.55
CA SER A 178 -8.34 -16.67 12.94
C SER A 178 -8.44 -15.17 13.28
N PRO A 179 -9.64 -14.56 13.24
CA PRO A 179 -9.81 -13.13 13.54
C PRO A 179 -9.28 -12.77 14.93
N GLY A 180 -9.60 -13.57 15.95
CA GLY A 180 -9.12 -13.35 17.32
C GLY A 180 -7.60 -13.44 17.46
N GLN A 181 -6.96 -14.32 16.69
CA GLN A 181 -5.51 -14.43 16.69
C GLN A 181 -4.85 -13.22 16.03
N ILE A 182 -5.40 -12.75 14.90
CA ILE A 182 -4.94 -11.53 14.21
C ILE A 182 -5.04 -10.34 15.16
N ILE A 183 -6.20 -10.12 15.78
CA ILE A 183 -6.42 -8.99 16.70
C ILE A 183 -5.41 -9.01 17.86
N ARG A 184 -5.23 -10.18 18.50
CA ARG A 184 -4.27 -10.34 19.60
C ARG A 184 -2.84 -10.03 19.16
N ASN A 185 -2.42 -10.59 18.02
CA ASN A 185 -1.06 -10.44 17.52
C ASN A 185 -0.79 -8.99 17.12
N MET A 186 -1.73 -8.34 16.44
CA MET A 186 -1.62 -6.93 16.02
C MET A 186 -1.58 -5.98 17.23
N ARG A 187 -2.37 -6.26 18.27
CA ARG A 187 -2.31 -5.48 19.51
C ARG A 187 -0.93 -5.53 20.19
N SER A 188 -0.24 -6.67 20.11
CA SER A 188 1.11 -6.82 20.68
C SER A 188 2.18 -5.95 20.01
N VAL A 189 1.90 -5.46 18.79
CA VAL A 189 2.77 -4.56 18.02
C VAL A 189 2.16 -3.16 17.87
N GLY A 190 1.31 -2.72 18.81
CA GLY A 190 0.74 -1.37 18.84
C GLY A 190 -0.39 -1.09 17.82
N ILE A 191 -0.91 -2.12 17.15
CA ILE A 191 -1.97 -2.01 16.14
C ILE A 191 -3.28 -2.55 16.75
N ASP A 192 -4.08 -1.69 17.36
CA ASP A 192 -5.38 -2.08 17.90
C ASP A 192 -6.48 -1.99 16.84
N LEU A 193 -6.99 -3.14 16.42
CA LEU A 193 -8.04 -3.27 15.39
C LEU A 193 -9.45 -3.40 15.98
N GLN A 194 -9.57 -3.73 17.27
CA GLN A 194 -10.84 -4.03 17.91
C GLN A 194 -11.88 -2.90 17.78
N PRO A 195 -11.53 -1.61 17.95
CA PRO A 195 -12.52 -0.53 17.84
C PRO A 195 -13.20 -0.43 16.46
N TYR A 196 -12.49 -0.83 15.39
CA TYR A 196 -13.01 -0.75 14.03
C TYR A 196 -13.89 -1.95 13.68
N LEU A 197 -13.65 -3.10 14.30
CA LEU A 197 -14.55 -4.25 14.24
C LEU A 197 -15.85 -3.95 14.98
N ASP A 198 -15.76 -3.38 16.19
CA ASP A 198 -16.91 -3.07 17.03
C ASP A 198 -17.82 -1.99 16.41
N SER A 199 -17.22 -1.04 15.67
CA SER A 199 -17.97 0.00 14.95
C SER A 199 -18.48 -0.42 13.57
N GLY A 200 -18.12 -1.62 13.09
CA GLY A 200 -18.50 -2.12 11.75
C GLY A 200 -17.76 -1.46 10.58
N LEU A 201 -16.72 -0.64 10.86
CA LEU A 201 -15.83 -0.10 9.82
C LEU A 201 -14.90 -1.18 9.26
N MET A 202 -14.61 -2.22 10.03
CA MET A 202 -13.76 -3.34 9.62
C MET A 202 -14.49 -4.67 9.78
N GLU A 203 -14.29 -5.58 8.84
CA GLU A 203 -14.72 -6.98 8.95
C GLU A 203 -13.57 -7.91 8.59
N ILE A 204 -13.35 -8.96 9.39
CA ILE A 204 -12.34 -10.01 9.11
C ILE A 204 -13.07 -11.31 8.78
N HIS A 205 -12.99 -11.72 7.52
CA HIS A 205 -13.50 -12.99 7.06
C HIS A 205 -12.38 -14.02 6.96
N ALA A 206 -12.33 -14.95 7.92
CA ALA A 206 -11.33 -16.01 7.95
C ALA A 206 -11.89 -17.30 7.32
N SER A 207 -11.16 -17.88 6.37
CA SER A 207 -11.51 -19.17 5.77
C SER A 207 -10.26 -19.98 5.46
N ARG A 208 -10.35 -21.31 5.59
CA ARG A 208 -9.24 -22.17 5.17
C ARG A 208 -9.19 -22.21 3.63
N PRO A 209 -7.99 -22.17 3.01
CA PRO A 209 -7.87 -22.27 1.55
C PRO A 209 -8.55 -23.52 1.00
N MET A 210 -8.39 -24.67 1.67
CA MET A 210 -8.97 -25.95 1.25
C MET A 210 -10.47 -26.08 1.52
N ALA A 211 -11.11 -25.10 2.17
CA ALA A 211 -12.55 -25.17 2.43
C ALA A 211 -13.36 -25.16 1.14
N TYR A 212 -12.84 -24.50 0.10
CA TYR A 212 -13.52 -24.26 -1.17
C TYR A 212 -12.54 -24.36 -2.34
N GLY A 213 -13.03 -24.69 -3.53
CA GLY A 213 -12.27 -24.50 -4.77
C GLY A 213 -12.04 -23.01 -5.06
N LEU A 214 -11.06 -22.70 -5.92
CA LEU A 214 -10.67 -21.32 -6.27
C LEU A 214 -11.85 -20.44 -6.74
N GLU A 215 -12.75 -21.02 -7.52
CA GLU A 215 -13.91 -20.28 -8.03
C GLU A 215 -14.92 -19.97 -6.93
N MET A 216 -15.13 -20.89 -6.00
CA MET A 216 -16.00 -20.67 -4.85
C MET A 216 -15.44 -19.61 -3.90
N HIS A 217 -14.11 -19.56 -3.72
CA HIS A 217 -13.45 -18.44 -3.06
C HIS A 217 -13.72 -17.11 -3.77
N LEU A 218 -13.60 -17.06 -5.10
CA LEU A 218 -13.90 -15.86 -5.89
C LEU A 218 -15.36 -15.40 -5.72
N ILE A 219 -16.33 -16.32 -5.76
CA ILE A 219 -17.75 -16.00 -5.57
C ILE A 219 -17.98 -15.42 -4.18
N THR A 220 -17.50 -16.11 -3.16
CA THR A 220 -17.71 -15.74 -1.76
C THR A 220 -17.10 -14.36 -1.49
N MET A 221 -15.88 -14.11 -1.96
CA MET A 221 -15.23 -12.81 -1.85
C MET A 221 -16.06 -11.72 -2.55
N ARG A 222 -16.52 -11.93 -3.79
CA ARG A 222 -17.31 -10.93 -4.52
C ARG A 222 -18.62 -10.58 -3.81
N LYS A 223 -19.30 -11.58 -3.25
CA LYS A 223 -20.53 -11.35 -2.47
C LYS A 223 -20.26 -10.50 -1.24
N LEU A 224 -19.21 -10.82 -0.50
CA LEU A 224 -18.82 -10.03 0.67
C LEU A 224 -18.43 -8.60 0.25
N LEU A 225 -17.80 -8.40 -0.90
CA LEU A 225 -17.55 -7.06 -1.46
C LEU A 225 -18.84 -6.31 -1.81
N ASP A 226 -19.86 -6.99 -2.34
CA ASP A 226 -21.15 -6.37 -2.69
C ASP A 226 -21.99 -6.01 -1.45
N ILE A 227 -21.94 -6.84 -0.41
CA ILE A 227 -22.65 -6.63 0.86
C ILE A 227 -21.93 -5.56 1.68
N PHE A 228 -20.64 -5.74 1.92
CA PHE A 228 -19.86 -4.87 2.79
C PHE A 228 -19.46 -3.57 2.09
N LYS A 229 -19.30 -3.51 0.76
CA LYS A 229 -18.88 -2.29 0.03
C LYS A 229 -17.64 -1.61 0.66
N PRO A 230 -16.50 -2.31 0.76
CA PRO A 230 -15.28 -1.75 1.35
C PRO A 230 -14.62 -0.73 0.42
N ASP A 231 -13.87 0.19 1.01
CA ASP A 231 -12.91 1.06 0.32
C ASP A 231 -11.54 0.39 0.19
N ILE A 232 -11.20 -0.47 1.18
CA ILE A 232 -9.93 -1.19 1.27
C ILE A 232 -10.19 -2.68 1.44
N VAL A 233 -9.45 -3.50 0.68
CA VAL A 233 -9.47 -4.97 0.80
C VAL A 233 -8.09 -5.49 1.11
N VAL A 234 -8.01 -6.44 2.06
CA VAL A 234 -6.78 -7.19 2.35
C VAL A 234 -6.98 -8.67 2.04
N ILE A 235 -5.98 -9.29 1.42
CA ILE A 235 -5.93 -10.72 1.13
C ILE A 235 -4.64 -11.28 1.75
N ASP A 236 -4.75 -11.96 2.91
CA ASP A 236 -3.60 -12.39 3.73
C ASP A 236 -3.60 -13.89 4.10
N PRO A 237 -2.65 -14.71 3.60
CA PRO A 237 -1.86 -14.48 2.40
C PRO A 237 -2.51 -15.12 1.16
N MET A 238 -2.45 -14.40 0.04
CA MET A 238 -2.91 -14.93 -1.25
C MET A 238 -2.11 -16.16 -1.70
N SER A 239 -0.86 -16.32 -1.25
CA SER A 239 -0.06 -17.51 -1.53
C SER A 239 -0.70 -18.79 -1.00
N ASN A 240 -1.55 -18.73 0.03
CA ASN A 240 -2.20 -19.95 0.53
C ASN A 240 -3.24 -20.51 -0.45
N LEU A 241 -3.70 -19.72 -1.43
CA LEU A 241 -4.58 -20.17 -2.49
C LEU A 241 -3.85 -21.04 -3.53
N THR A 242 -2.51 -20.99 -3.60
CA THR A 242 -1.74 -21.88 -4.49
C THR A 242 -1.76 -23.34 -4.06
N ASN A 243 -2.24 -23.63 -2.85
CA ASN A 243 -2.43 -25.00 -2.38
C ASN A 243 -3.76 -25.61 -2.88
N VAL A 244 -4.64 -24.81 -3.50
CA VAL A 244 -5.99 -25.21 -3.93
C VAL A 244 -6.04 -25.54 -5.43
N GLY A 245 -5.09 -25.06 -6.22
CA GLY A 245 -5.05 -25.29 -7.67
C GLY A 245 -3.72 -24.89 -8.27
N THR A 246 -3.60 -24.96 -9.60
CA THR A 246 -2.33 -24.66 -10.27
C THR A 246 -1.99 -23.17 -10.19
N GLN A 247 -0.70 -22.83 -10.34
CA GLN A 247 -0.24 -21.43 -10.40
C GLN A 247 -0.95 -20.61 -11.48
N GLY A 248 -1.30 -21.25 -12.61
CA GLY A 248 -2.06 -20.62 -13.69
C GLY A 248 -3.49 -20.26 -13.27
N ASP A 249 -4.18 -21.19 -12.62
CA ASP A 249 -5.56 -21.01 -12.17
C ASP A 249 -5.68 -19.93 -11.09
N VAL A 250 -4.74 -19.92 -10.14
CA VAL A 250 -4.68 -18.89 -9.08
C VAL A 250 -4.45 -17.53 -9.70
N ARG A 251 -3.52 -17.42 -10.66
CA ARG A 251 -3.26 -16.16 -11.37
C ARG A 251 -4.51 -15.68 -12.11
N LEU A 252 -5.23 -16.57 -12.79
CA LEU A 252 -6.48 -16.22 -13.49
C LEU A 252 -7.55 -15.73 -12.50
N MET A 253 -7.75 -16.45 -11.40
CA MET A 253 -8.70 -16.08 -10.35
C MET A 253 -8.36 -14.71 -9.74
N LEU A 254 -7.10 -14.49 -9.36
CA LEU A 254 -6.63 -13.23 -8.80
C LEU A 254 -6.76 -12.07 -9.80
N THR A 255 -6.47 -12.30 -11.08
CA THR A 255 -6.66 -11.28 -12.13
C THR A 255 -8.12 -10.86 -12.19
N ARG A 256 -9.06 -11.82 -12.21
CA ARG A 256 -10.51 -11.55 -12.20
C ARG A 256 -10.94 -10.78 -10.96
N LEU A 257 -10.40 -11.13 -9.78
CA LEU A 257 -10.69 -10.44 -8.53
C LEU A 257 -10.16 -9.01 -8.54
N ILE A 258 -8.90 -8.82 -8.93
CA ILE A 258 -8.24 -7.52 -9.00
C ILE A 258 -8.94 -6.59 -9.99
N ASP A 259 -9.30 -7.08 -11.18
CA ASP A 259 -10.05 -6.29 -12.16
C ASP A 259 -11.38 -5.82 -11.57
N HIS A 260 -12.09 -6.69 -10.84
CA HIS A 260 -13.33 -6.32 -10.18
C HIS A 260 -13.14 -5.25 -9.09
N LEU A 261 -12.07 -5.35 -8.30
CA LEU A 261 -11.73 -4.38 -7.26
C LEU A 261 -11.34 -3.02 -7.86
N LYS A 262 -10.53 -3.02 -8.93
CA LYS A 262 -10.14 -1.81 -9.67
C LYS A 262 -11.34 -1.10 -10.29
N LEU A 263 -12.28 -1.83 -10.90
CA LEU A 263 -13.51 -1.27 -11.46
C LEU A 263 -14.37 -0.55 -10.41
N LYS A 264 -14.27 -0.97 -9.14
CA LYS A 264 -14.97 -0.33 -8.01
C LYS A 264 -14.11 0.70 -7.28
N ASN A 265 -12.91 1.01 -7.78
CA ASN A 265 -11.94 1.92 -7.16
C ASN A 265 -11.54 1.52 -5.73
N ILE A 266 -11.50 0.21 -5.45
CA ILE A 266 -11.15 -0.36 -4.15
C ILE A 266 -9.64 -0.57 -4.07
N THR A 267 -8.99 -0.02 -3.05
CA THR A 267 -7.55 -0.23 -2.86
C THR A 267 -7.32 -1.60 -2.25
N THR A 268 -6.40 -2.38 -2.83
CA THR A 268 -6.20 -3.78 -2.42
C THR A 268 -4.79 -4.03 -1.95
N ILE A 269 -4.63 -4.65 -0.77
CA ILE A 269 -3.36 -5.22 -0.31
C ILE A 269 -3.42 -6.74 -0.40
N CYS A 270 -2.45 -7.33 -1.10
CA CYS A 270 -2.24 -8.76 -1.13
C CYS A 270 -0.90 -9.07 -0.44
N THR A 271 -0.88 -10.05 0.46
CA THR A 271 0.38 -10.55 1.03
C THR A 271 0.76 -11.89 0.39
N SER A 272 2.05 -12.10 0.14
CA SER A 272 2.55 -13.35 -0.42
C SER A 272 3.72 -13.88 0.39
N LEU A 273 3.63 -15.15 0.78
CA LEU A 273 4.77 -15.88 1.33
C LEU A 273 5.75 -16.20 0.20
N VAL A 274 7.05 -16.12 0.52
CA VAL A 274 8.14 -16.58 -0.33
C VAL A 274 8.93 -17.59 0.50
N GLU A 275 9.24 -18.75 -0.07
CA GLU A 275 9.86 -19.87 0.67
C GLU A 275 11.35 -19.66 0.93
N HIS A 276 12.04 -18.90 0.06
CA HIS A 276 13.47 -18.65 0.17
C HIS A 276 13.81 -17.17 0.02
N GLU A 277 14.88 -16.73 0.71
CA GLU A 277 15.39 -15.36 0.67
C GLU A 277 16.04 -14.98 -0.66
N ASN A 278 16.26 -15.96 -1.54
CA ASN A 278 16.69 -15.72 -2.91
C ASN A 278 15.58 -15.05 -3.72
N THR A 279 15.94 -13.90 -4.31
CA THR A 279 15.13 -13.01 -5.17
C THR A 279 14.34 -13.68 -6.29
N GLY A 280 14.57 -14.96 -6.61
CA GLY A 280 13.93 -15.71 -7.68
C GLY A 280 12.76 -16.57 -7.22
N GLY A 281 11.97 -16.12 -6.25
CA GLY A 281 10.75 -16.82 -5.84
C GLY A 281 9.74 -16.85 -6.98
N ILE A 282 9.72 -17.95 -7.73
CA ILE A 282 8.87 -18.22 -8.90
C ILE A 282 7.38 -17.87 -8.64
N ASN A 283 6.92 -18.02 -7.40
CA ASN A 283 5.54 -17.76 -6.99
C ASN A 283 5.18 -16.26 -6.97
N ALA A 284 6.11 -15.39 -6.58
CA ALA A 284 5.85 -13.95 -6.52
C ALA A 284 5.98 -13.29 -7.90
N GLU A 285 6.80 -13.84 -8.80
CA GLU A 285 7.13 -13.20 -10.08
C GLU A 285 5.91 -13.16 -11.02
N GLY A 286 5.16 -14.26 -11.13
CA GLY A 286 3.95 -14.32 -11.96
C GLY A 286 2.83 -13.39 -11.49
N ILE A 287 2.63 -13.27 -10.18
CA ILE A 287 1.55 -12.46 -9.58
C ILE A 287 1.98 -11.01 -9.39
N SER A 288 3.27 -10.74 -9.22
CA SER A 288 3.76 -9.36 -9.19
C SER A 288 3.40 -8.62 -10.47
N SER A 289 3.31 -9.29 -11.63
CA SER A 289 3.02 -8.65 -12.93
C SER A 289 1.68 -7.89 -12.97
N ILE A 290 0.67 -8.33 -12.21
CA ILE A 290 -0.67 -7.75 -12.16
C ILE A 290 -0.85 -6.69 -11.06
N MET A 291 0.21 -6.45 -10.27
CA MET A 291 0.19 -5.52 -9.12
C MET A 291 0.78 -4.15 -9.51
N ASP A 292 0.23 -3.06 -8.99
CA ASP A 292 0.73 -1.71 -9.27
C ASP A 292 1.97 -1.37 -8.43
N THR A 293 1.93 -1.71 -7.14
CA THR A 293 3.03 -1.50 -6.19
C THR A 293 3.49 -2.83 -5.62
N TRP A 294 4.80 -3.03 -5.49
CA TRP A 294 5.39 -4.23 -4.89
C TRP A 294 6.39 -3.83 -3.81
N ILE A 295 6.09 -4.23 -2.58
CA ILE A 295 6.93 -4.08 -1.40
C ILE A 295 7.50 -5.45 -1.04
N ASN A 296 8.81 -5.50 -0.79
CA ASN A 296 9.51 -6.70 -0.39
C ASN A 296 10.03 -6.56 1.04
N LEU A 297 9.71 -7.55 1.88
CA LEU A 297 10.16 -7.66 3.26
C LEU A 297 11.09 -8.86 3.37
N ARG A 298 12.31 -8.64 3.88
CA ARG A 298 13.33 -9.70 4.02
C ARG A 298 14.05 -9.60 5.34
N PHE A 299 14.66 -10.71 5.73
CA PHE A 299 15.65 -10.68 6.77
C PHE A 299 17.03 -10.38 6.20
N PHE A 300 17.85 -9.72 7.01
CA PHE A 300 19.25 -9.45 6.78
C PHE A 300 19.99 -9.99 7.98
N GLU A 301 20.83 -11.00 7.75
CA GLU A 301 21.67 -11.60 8.77
C GLU A 301 23.03 -10.93 8.75
N ASN A 302 23.25 -10.00 9.69
CA ASN A 302 24.51 -9.29 9.87
C ASN A 302 24.89 -9.33 11.35
N SER A 303 26.17 -9.48 11.67
CA SER A 303 26.68 -9.38 13.05
C SER A 303 25.98 -10.32 14.05
N ASN A 304 25.59 -11.53 13.59
CA ASN A 304 24.85 -12.52 14.38
C ASN A 304 23.46 -12.06 14.86
N GLU A 305 22.90 -11.03 14.20
CA GLU A 305 21.54 -10.54 14.40
C GLU A 305 20.70 -10.76 13.14
N ARG A 306 19.41 -11.04 13.33
CA ARG A 306 18.44 -11.17 12.25
C ARG A 306 17.59 -9.91 12.18
N ASN A 307 18.02 -8.98 11.34
CA ASN A 307 17.36 -7.69 11.16
C ASN A 307 16.34 -7.75 10.03
N ARG A 308 15.28 -6.96 10.12
CA ARG A 308 14.22 -6.92 9.09
C ARG A 308 14.40 -5.70 8.20
N GLY A 309 14.38 -5.92 6.89
CA GLY A 309 14.47 -4.86 5.90
C GLY A 309 13.25 -4.79 4.99
N ILE A 310 12.87 -3.57 4.62
CA ILE A 310 11.83 -3.24 3.64
C ILE A 310 12.47 -2.59 2.42
N SER A 311 11.98 -2.95 1.23
CA SER A 311 12.28 -2.25 -0.01
C SER A 311 11.03 -2.15 -0.89
N VAL A 312 10.92 -1.06 -1.64
CA VAL A 312 9.88 -0.92 -2.67
C VAL A 312 10.51 -1.33 -3.99
N ILE A 313 10.07 -2.43 -4.57
CA ILE A 313 10.62 -2.96 -5.83
C ILE A 313 10.07 -2.16 -7.02
N LYS A 314 8.78 -1.88 -6.98
CA LYS A 314 8.11 -1.06 -8.00
C LYS A 314 6.94 -0.31 -7.40
N SER A 315 6.63 0.85 -7.97
CA SER A 315 5.37 1.55 -7.74
C SER A 315 4.97 2.29 -9.01
N ARG A 316 3.96 1.80 -9.72
CA ARG A 316 3.55 2.39 -11.00
C ARG A 316 2.92 3.77 -10.79
N GLY A 317 3.31 4.73 -11.62
CA GLY A 317 2.77 6.10 -11.57
C GLY A 317 3.28 6.98 -10.43
N MET A 318 4.25 6.52 -9.63
CA MET A 318 4.88 7.32 -8.58
C MET A 318 6.38 7.04 -8.46
N GLY A 319 7.16 8.06 -8.09
CA GLY A 319 8.55 7.85 -7.69
C GLY A 319 8.63 7.09 -6.38
N HIS A 320 9.58 6.15 -6.28
CA HIS A 320 9.78 5.34 -5.08
C HIS A 320 11.27 5.26 -4.70
N SER A 321 11.52 4.94 -3.43
CA SER A 321 12.86 4.76 -2.89
C SER A 321 13.52 3.49 -3.43
N ASN A 322 14.74 3.64 -3.95
CA ASN A 322 15.61 2.51 -4.35
C ASN A 322 16.42 1.91 -3.18
N GLN A 323 16.27 2.47 -1.98
CA GLN A 323 17.01 2.04 -0.79
C GLN A 323 16.27 0.93 -0.03
N ILE A 324 17.04 -0.01 0.52
CA ILE A 324 16.59 -0.95 1.54
C ILE A 324 16.69 -0.23 2.90
N ARG A 325 15.65 -0.36 3.73
CA ARG A 325 15.60 0.26 5.06
C ARG A 325 15.27 -0.77 6.12
N GLU A 326 15.93 -0.68 7.27
CA GLU A 326 15.54 -1.47 8.44
C GLU A 326 14.18 -1.00 8.97
N TYR A 327 13.35 -1.94 9.43
CA TYR A 327 12.16 -1.61 10.19
C TYR A 327 12.04 -2.47 11.45
N LEU A 328 11.45 -1.88 12.49
CA LEU A 328 11.20 -2.51 13.77
C LEU A 328 9.69 -2.66 13.97
N LEU A 329 9.29 -3.80 14.53
CA LEU A 329 7.94 -3.98 15.07
C LEU A 329 8.04 -3.73 16.57
N THR A 330 7.49 -2.61 17.02
CA THR A 330 7.49 -2.18 18.42
C THR A 330 6.08 -2.31 19.00
N ASP A 331 5.95 -2.17 20.31
CA ASP A 331 4.66 -2.04 21.02
C ASP A 331 3.87 -0.77 20.65
N HIS A 332 4.47 0.14 19.89
CA HIS A 332 3.86 1.39 19.41
C HIS A 332 3.56 1.38 17.90
N GLY A 333 3.87 0.29 17.18
CA GLY A 333 3.62 0.17 15.74
C GLY A 333 4.83 -0.25 14.93
N ILE A 334 4.82 0.14 13.66
CA ILE A 334 5.89 -0.14 12.69
C ILE A 334 6.78 1.10 12.55
N GLU A 335 8.06 0.95 12.87
CA GLU A 335 9.04 2.03 12.76
C GLU A 335 10.08 1.70 11.68
N ILE A 336 10.09 2.47 10.59
CA ILE A 336 11.12 2.35 9.55
C ILE A 336 12.26 3.33 9.86
N LYS A 337 13.48 2.81 9.97
CA LYS A 337 14.67 3.57 10.37
C LYS A 337 15.36 4.23 9.18
N ASN A 338 16.32 5.10 9.50
CA ASN A 338 17.19 5.73 8.51
C ASN A 338 18.23 4.74 8.00
N VAL A 339 18.73 5.03 6.80
CA VAL A 339 19.77 4.24 6.15
C VAL A 339 21.11 4.77 6.63
N TYR A 340 21.93 3.89 7.18
CA TYR A 340 23.31 4.18 7.55
C TYR A 340 24.23 3.25 6.74
N LEU A 341 25.24 3.83 6.12
CA LEU A 341 26.25 3.09 5.37
C LEU A 341 27.52 3.02 6.21
N GLY A 342 28.08 1.83 6.37
CA GLY A 342 29.35 1.65 7.04
C GLY A 342 30.52 2.12 6.16
N PRO A 343 31.75 2.15 6.72
CA PRO A 343 32.95 2.59 6.00
C PRO A 343 33.20 1.84 4.68
N SER A 344 32.78 0.58 4.59
CA SER A 344 32.93 -0.28 3.41
C SER A 344 31.75 -0.20 2.43
N GLY A 345 30.78 0.71 2.63
CA GLY A 345 29.59 0.85 1.81
C GLY A 345 28.46 -0.15 2.10
N ASN A 346 28.65 -1.04 3.08
CA ASN A 346 27.62 -1.99 3.50
C ASN A 346 26.53 -1.31 4.32
N LEU A 347 25.28 -1.76 4.15
CA LEU A 347 24.14 -1.28 4.91
C LEU A 347 24.24 -1.71 6.37
N LEU A 348 24.29 -0.75 7.29
CA LEU A 348 24.28 -1.00 8.73
C LEU A 348 22.84 -1.21 9.22
N MET A 349 22.65 -2.25 10.03
CA MET A 349 21.38 -2.58 10.68
C MET A 349 21.62 -3.00 12.13
N GLY A 350 20.56 -3.01 12.94
CA GLY A 350 20.61 -3.51 14.31
C GLY A 350 21.61 -2.76 15.19
N SER A 351 22.41 -3.50 15.96
CA SER A 351 23.42 -2.93 16.86
C SER A 351 24.45 -2.05 16.14
N SER A 352 24.87 -2.45 14.93
CA SER A 352 25.88 -1.71 14.16
C SER A 352 25.35 -0.33 13.75
N ARG A 353 24.05 -0.23 13.44
CA ARG A 353 23.39 1.06 13.17
C ARG A 353 23.25 1.89 14.44
N ALA A 354 22.87 1.26 15.56
CA ALA A 354 22.68 1.96 16.83
C ALA A 354 23.97 2.61 17.34
N VAL A 355 25.12 1.96 17.15
CA VAL A 355 26.44 2.53 17.45
C VAL A 355 26.72 3.76 16.59
N GLN A 356 26.53 3.66 15.28
CA GLN A 356 26.73 4.78 14.35
C GLN A 356 25.82 5.98 14.68
N GLU A 357 24.54 5.71 14.99
CA GLU A 357 23.58 6.74 15.38
C GLU A 357 23.99 7.44 16.68
N ALA A 358 24.50 6.69 17.67
CA ALA A 358 25.00 7.25 18.92
C ALA A 358 26.28 8.09 18.73
N GLU A 359 27.17 7.67 17.83
CA GLU A 359 28.37 8.44 17.46
C GLU A 359 27.99 9.77 16.80
N GLU A 360 27.10 9.76 15.80
CA GLU A 360 26.62 11.00 15.15
C GLU A 360 25.94 11.96 16.13
N ILE A 361 25.08 11.44 17.01
CA ILE A 361 24.44 12.27 18.05
C ILE A 361 25.50 12.89 18.97
N SER A 362 26.49 12.10 19.37
CA SER A 362 27.58 12.57 20.23
C SER A 362 28.43 13.64 19.54
N GLU A 363 28.74 13.48 18.25
CA GLU A 363 29.44 14.49 17.45
C GLU A 363 28.65 15.79 17.32
N VAL A 364 27.35 15.72 17.03
CA VAL A 364 26.49 16.90 16.94
C VAL A 364 26.40 17.63 18.28
N VAL A 365 26.29 16.89 19.39
CA VAL A 365 26.29 17.48 20.74
C VAL A 365 27.65 18.14 21.04
N ALA A 366 28.76 17.49 20.69
CA ALA A 366 30.10 18.04 20.88
C ALA A 366 30.31 19.32 20.06
N GLN A 367 29.90 19.34 18.78
CA GLN A 367 29.98 20.53 17.92
C GLN A 367 29.14 21.68 18.48
N LYS A 368 27.93 21.40 18.99
CA LYS A 368 27.09 22.42 19.61
C LYS A 368 27.72 22.99 20.88
N GLN A 369 28.29 22.13 21.73
CA GLN A 369 29.01 22.57 22.93
C GLN A 369 30.24 23.42 22.59
N GLU A 370 31.00 23.06 21.56
CA GLU A 370 32.14 23.84 21.11
C GLU A 370 31.72 25.20 20.54
N ALA A 371 30.64 25.25 19.76
CA ALA A 371 30.07 26.48 19.25
C ALA A 371 29.60 27.41 20.39
N ASP A 372 28.92 26.86 21.39
CA ASP A 372 28.48 27.60 22.58
C ASP A 372 29.68 28.11 23.40
N ARG A 373 30.77 27.33 23.52
CA ARG A 373 32.01 27.77 24.16
C ARG A 373 32.64 28.95 23.43
N LYS A 374 32.80 28.85 22.10
CA LYS A 374 33.33 29.94 21.27
C LYS A 374 32.47 31.20 21.36
N LYS A 375 31.14 31.04 21.41
CA LYS A 375 30.23 32.17 21.60
C LYS A 375 30.46 32.88 22.93
N ARG A 376 30.60 32.13 24.03
CA ARG A 376 30.92 32.71 25.36
C ARG A 376 32.28 33.40 25.39
N GLU A 377 33.29 32.81 24.76
CA GLU A 377 34.62 33.44 24.63
C GLU A 377 34.54 34.76 23.85
N LEU A 378 33.75 34.80 22.77
CA LEU A 378 33.52 36.02 21.99
C LEU A 378 32.78 37.09 22.79
N GLU A 379 31.73 36.72 23.52
CA GLU A 379 30.98 37.62 24.40
C GLU A 379 31.87 38.21 25.50
N ASN A 380 32.76 37.40 26.08
CA ASN A 380 33.72 37.88 27.08
C ASN A 380 34.77 38.82 26.45
N LYS A 381 35.25 38.53 25.23
CA LYS A 381 36.15 39.44 24.49
C LYS A 381 35.47 40.76 24.17
N LEU A 382 34.22 40.75 23.73
CA LEU A 382 33.44 41.96 23.47
C LEU A 382 33.32 42.82 24.73
N LYS A 383 32.94 42.21 25.87
CA LYS A 383 32.89 42.94 27.16
C LYS A 383 34.23 43.54 27.56
N SER A 384 35.33 42.81 27.34
CA SER A 384 36.68 43.32 27.63
C SER A 384 37.06 44.50 26.71
N LEU A 385 36.75 44.40 25.42
CA LEU A 385 36.98 45.49 24.47
C LEU A 385 36.13 46.71 24.79
N ASP A 386 34.86 46.55 25.15
CA ASP A 386 34.00 47.65 25.57
C ASP A 386 34.55 48.36 26.82
N ALA A 387 35.07 47.60 27.79
CA ALA A 387 35.75 48.18 28.94
C ALA A 387 37.01 48.96 28.56
N GLN A 388 37.82 48.44 27.63
CA GLN A 388 39.00 49.17 27.11
C GLN A 388 38.61 50.45 26.36
N ILE A 389 37.57 50.40 25.53
CA ILE A 389 37.04 51.58 24.82
C ILE A 389 36.57 52.63 25.83
N SER A 390 35.89 52.22 26.90
CA SER A 390 35.44 53.13 27.95
C SER A 390 36.62 53.81 28.67
N ILE A 391 37.70 53.07 28.97
CA ILE A 391 38.91 53.62 29.58
C ILE A 391 39.58 54.61 28.62
N LEU A 392 39.81 54.21 27.38
CA LEU A 392 40.44 55.06 26.36
C LEU A 392 39.62 56.32 26.07
N SER A 393 38.30 56.21 26.05
CA SER A 393 37.41 57.36 25.87
C SER A 393 37.54 58.35 27.03
N SER A 394 37.61 57.85 28.27
CA SER A 394 37.84 58.69 29.45
C SER A 394 39.21 59.35 29.44
N GLU A 395 40.26 58.64 29.03
CA GLU A 395 41.60 59.23 28.85
C GLU A 395 41.61 60.32 27.78
N PHE A 396 40.93 60.09 26.65
CA PHE A 396 40.82 61.07 25.58
C PHE A 396 40.05 62.32 26.00
N GLU A 397 39.00 62.16 26.81
CA GLU A 397 38.22 63.27 27.35
C GLU A 397 39.05 64.13 28.32
N MET A 398 39.84 63.51 29.19
CA MET A 398 40.78 64.23 30.06
C MET A 398 41.84 65.00 29.26
N GLN A 399 42.43 64.39 28.23
CA GLN A 399 43.40 65.07 27.37
C GLN A 399 42.78 66.26 26.63
N LYS A 400 41.52 66.13 26.20
CA LYS A 400 40.80 67.22 25.56
C LYS A 400 40.54 68.39 26.53
N GLU A 401 40.12 68.11 27.76
CA GLU A 401 39.95 69.15 28.79
C GLU A 401 41.26 69.86 29.13
N GLU A 402 42.37 69.12 29.17
CA GLU A 402 43.71 69.70 29.40
C GLU A 402 44.13 70.61 28.25
N LEU A 403 43.88 70.19 27.00
CA LEU A 403 44.13 70.99 25.81
C LEU A 403 43.27 72.26 25.78
N ASP A 404 41.98 72.16 26.12
CA ASP A 404 41.06 73.29 26.18
C ASP A 404 41.49 74.30 27.27
N LYS A 405 41.97 73.82 28.42
CA LYS A 405 42.56 74.68 29.47
C LYS A 405 43.79 75.42 28.96
N LEU A 406 44.75 74.71 28.34
CA LEU A 406 45.95 75.31 27.76
C LEU A 406 45.61 76.35 26.70
N SER A 407 44.64 76.06 25.83
CA SER A 407 44.16 77.02 24.82
C SER A 407 43.54 78.26 25.45
N SER A 408 42.75 78.10 26.52
CA SER A 408 42.15 79.22 27.25
C SER A 408 43.18 80.08 27.98
N GLU A 409 44.24 79.47 28.53
CA GLU A 409 45.36 80.17 29.15
C GLU A 409 46.17 80.95 28.11
N ASP A 410 46.43 80.37 26.94
CA ASP A 410 47.09 81.06 25.83
C ASP A 410 46.24 82.21 25.29
N GLU A 411 44.91 82.06 25.20
CA GLU A 411 44.02 83.16 24.84
C GLU A 411 44.04 84.29 25.87
N LEU A 412 44.03 83.97 27.17
CA LEU A 412 44.12 84.95 28.25
C LEU A 412 45.48 85.66 28.25
N ARG A 413 46.57 84.92 28.02
CA ARG A 413 47.92 85.45 27.89
C ARG A 413 48.05 86.36 26.68
N ASN A 414 47.48 85.97 25.53
CA ASN A 414 47.45 86.79 24.33
C ASN A 414 46.59 88.06 24.52
N LYS A 415 45.45 87.98 25.22
CA LYS A 415 44.65 89.16 25.60
C LYS A 415 45.40 90.08 26.56
N ALA A 416 46.16 89.54 27.51
CA ALA A 416 46.98 90.32 28.43
C ALA A 416 48.16 91.01 27.71
N LEU A 417 48.79 90.33 26.75
CA LEU A 417 49.83 90.89 25.88
C LEU A 417 49.26 91.96 24.92
N ALA A 418 48.06 91.76 24.37
CA ALA A 418 47.36 92.76 23.56
C ALA A 418 46.96 93.99 24.39
N ASN A 419 46.45 93.80 25.60
CA ASN A 419 46.16 94.90 26.53
C ASN A 419 47.42 95.63 27.00
N SER A 420 48.54 94.92 27.17
CA SER A 420 49.83 95.55 27.47
C SER A 420 50.38 96.31 26.26
N ARG A 421 50.24 95.78 25.03
CA ARG A 421 50.54 96.51 23.79
C ARG A 421 49.67 97.75 23.62
N ASN A 422 48.37 97.67 23.93
CA ASN A 422 47.47 98.83 23.90
C ASN A 422 47.82 99.87 24.98
N LYS A 423 48.20 99.45 26.20
CA LYS A 423 48.72 100.37 27.25
C LYS A 423 50.05 101.01 26.86
N ILE A 424 50.96 100.27 26.20
CA ILE A 424 52.24 100.81 25.69
C ILE A 424 52.00 101.74 24.50
N ALA A 425 51.03 101.46 23.62
CA ALA A 425 50.64 102.34 22.52
C ALA A 425 50.02 103.65 23.04
N HIS A 426 49.21 103.59 24.10
CA HIS A 426 48.64 104.78 24.73
C HIS A 426 49.67 105.69 25.43
N MET A 427 50.78 105.13 25.92
CA MET A 427 51.90 105.90 26.50
C MET A 427 52.83 106.51 25.44
N ARG A 428 52.72 106.15 24.17
CA ARG A 428 53.68 106.53 23.12
C ARG A 428 53.20 107.54 22.06
N LYS A 429 52.04 108.21 22.22
CA LYS A 429 51.55 109.30 21.31
C LYS A 429 52.02 109.12 19.86
N ALA A 430 51.40 108.19 19.13
CA ALA A 430 51.56 108.08 17.69
C ALA A 430 50.17 108.13 17.04
N ASP A 431 50.05 109.04 16.08
CA ASP A 431 48.83 109.57 15.49
C ASP A 431 47.99 108.56 14.68
N LYS A 432 46.71 108.91 14.54
CA LYS A 432 45.82 108.36 13.50
C LYS A 432 46.37 108.72 12.11
N SER A 433 46.50 107.73 11.25
CA SER A 433 46.41 107.85 9.79
C SER A 433 45.31 106.92 9.31
#